data_AF-A0A199UAZ1-F1
#
_entry.id   AF-A0A199UAZ1-F1
#
_cell.length_a   1.000
_cell.length_b   1.000
_cell.length_c   1.000
_cell.angle_alpha   90.00
_cell.angle_beta   90.00
_cell.angle_gamma   90.00
#
_symmetry.space_group_name_H-M   'P 1'
#
loop_
_entity.id
_entity.type
_entity.pdbx_description
1 polymer ?
#
loop_
_entity_poly.entity_id
_entity_poly.type
_entity_poly.pdbx_seq_one_letter_code
_entity_poly.pdbx_strand_id
1 'polypeptide(L)'
;YLVLLFAFTSGAQPNTFDVTKYGAKEGSNITKALLSAWKGACGAAGSSKVVIPKGKYSLGVVDLLGPCKGAMHLQVEGMLVAPAKASQHRKNSWVTLRYLDRLTVSGGGAFDGQGEIAWQQKSCGGGCKKALPVNLRFDFVTNSIVEDMTSIDSKQFHVNLLGSKNLTFQRFSVKAPGHSPNTDGIHIGRSEKINIINSNTITGDDCISIGRGSRQVRITNVRSGHGHGISIGSLGKYEKEEPVSGIYVKNCTIYDTDNGVRIKTWPALHGGSVSNIQFEDIVMQNVSNPIIIDQMYCPHNECNRKNVELSNVNLQYTGSKGPAKSIYTNVKPKIIGKLIPRGC
;
A
#
# COMPACT_ATOMS: atom_id res chain seq x y z
N TYR A 1 30.44 5.84 44.01
CA TYR A 1 31.07 5.80 42.67
C TYR A 1 30.45 4.66 41.88
N LEU A 2 29.48 4.98 41.01
CA LEU A 2 28.82 4.00 40.15
C LEU A 2 29.50 4.08 38.77
N VAL A 3 30.28 3.06 38.43
CA VAL A 3 30.96 2.96 37.13
C VAL A 3 29.93 2.48 36.11
N LEU A 4 29.43 3.40 35.26
CA LEU A 4 28.68 3.05 34.07
C LEU A 4 29.65 2.42 33.05
N LEU A 5 29.56 1.10 32.90
CA LEU A 5 30.11 0.38 31.76
C LEU A 5 29.35 0.81 30.50
N PHE A 6 29.92 1.76 29.75
CA PHE A 6 29.55 1.98 28.37
C PHE A 6 29.97 0.75 27.55
N ALA A 7 29.02 -0.14 27.31
CA ALA A 7 29.16 -1.17 26.29
C ALA A 7 29.18 -0.46 24.92
N PHE A 8 30.39 -0.17 24.42
CA PHE A 8 30.59 0.19 23.03
C PHE A 8 30.20 -1.04 22.19
N THR A 9 28.96 -1.07 21.72
CA THR A 9 28.61 -1.95 20.61
C THR A 9 29.31 -1.37 19.38
N SER A 10 30.45 -1.95 19.03
CA SER A 10 31.11 -1.71 17.76
C SER A 10 30.18 -2.22 16.65
N GLY A 11 29.25 -1.36 16.22
CA GLY A 11 28.40 -1.64 15.08
C GLY A 11 29.28 -1.85 13.85
N ALA A 12 29.46 -3.10 13.44
CA ALA A 12 30.15 -3.42 12.20
C ALA A 12 29.48 -2.64 11.06
N GLN A 13 30.28 -1.87 10.32
CA GLN A 13 29.78 -1.08 9.20
C GLN A 13 29.12 -2.00 8.17
N PRO A 14 27.95 -1.63 7.63
CA PRO A 14 27.25 -2.46 6.66
C PRO A 14 28.08 -2.61 5.39
N ASN A 15 28.08 -3.81 4.81
CA ASN A 15 28.72 -4.06 3.52
C ASN A 15 28.02 -3.23 2.46
N THR A 16 28.73 -2.33 1.79
CA THR A 16 28.12 -1.37 0.85
C THR A 16 28.34 -1.80 -0.61
N PHE A 17 27.23 -1.95 -1.32
CA PHE A 17 27.11 -2.37 -2.72
C PHE A 17 26.53 -1.23 -3.56
N ASP A 18 27.42 -0.35 -4.02
CA ASP A 18 27.06 0.78 -4.89
C ASP A 18 26.83 0.29 -6.32
N VAL A 19 25.65 0.52 -6.90
CA VAL A 19 25.30 0.05 -8.25
C VAL A 19 26.23 0.60 -9.34
N THR A 20 26.90 1.73 -9.12
CA THR A 20 27.87 2.30 -10.08
C THR A 20 29.09 1.39 -10.26
N LYS A 21 29.49 0.67 -9.21
CA LYS A 21 30.55 -0.37 -9.25
C LYS A 21 30.12 -1.61 -10.04
N TYR A 22 28.82 -1.74 -10.33
CA TYR A 22 28.24 -2.78 -11.16
C TYR A 22 27.84 -2.27 -12.56
N GLY A 23 28.35 -1.10 -12.96
CA GLY A 23 28.17 -0.54 -14.29
C GLY A 23 26.93 0.34 -14.45
N ALA A 24 26.22 0.68 -13.37
CA ALA A 24 25.15 1.67 -13.45
C ALA A 24 25.69 3.05 -13.82
N LYS A 25 25.03 3.71 -14.78
CA LYS A 25 25.30 5.09 -15.18
C LYS A 25 23.99 5.87 -15.20
N GLU A 26 24.03 7.14 -14.82
CA GLU A 26 22.87 8.02 -14.98
C GLU A 26 22.39 8.04 -16.45
N GLY A 27 21.08 8.14 -16.65
CA GLY A 27 20.45 8.10 -17.97
C GLY A 27 20.40 6.73 -18.61
N SER A 28 20.92 5.67 -17.97
CA SER A 28 20.98 4.32 -18.52
C SER A 28 20.03 3.35 -17.82
N ASN A 29 19.86 2.16 -18.41
CA ASN A 29 19.15 1.06 -17.79
C ASN A 29 20.04 0.34 -16.77
N ILE A 30 19.69 0.43 -15.48
CA ILE A 30 20.50 -0.13 -14.39
C ILE A 30 20.06 -1.52 -13.91
N THR A 31 19.14 -2.19 -14.63
CA THR A 31 18.54 -3.47 -14.20
C THR A 31 19.59 -4.51 -13.83
N LYS A 32 20.57 -4.73 -14.71
CA LYS A 32 21.64 -5.72 -14.49
C LYS A 32 22.54 -5.32 -13.32
N ALA A 33 22.88 -4.04 -13.22
CA ALA A 33 23.72 -3.52 -12.15
C ALA A 33 23.06 -3.68 -10.77
N LEU A 34 21.77 -3.30 -10.67
CA LEU A 34 20.98 -3.46 -9.44
C LEU A 34 20.85 -4.93 -9.03
N LEU A 35 20.51 -5.83 -9.96
CA LEU A 35 20.38 -7.26 -9.65
C LEU A 35 21.71 -7.89 -9.21
N SER A 36 22.82 -7.51 -9.82
CA SER A 36 24.15 -7.96 -9.41
C SER A 36 24.54 -7.44 -8.03
N ALA A 37 24.34 -6.15 -7.77
CA ALA A 37 24.58 -5.53 -6.47
C ALA A 37 23.73 -6.19 -5.37
N TRP A 38 22.44 -6.40 -5.65
CA TRP A 38 21.52 -7.07 -4.73
C TRP A 38 21.94 -8.50 -4.42
N LYS A 39 22.32 -9.28 -5.43
CA LYS A 39 22.79 -10.66 -5.25
C LYS A 39 24.03 -10.72 -4.35
N GLY A 40 25.00 -9.82 -4.58
CA GLY A 40 26.19 -9.70 -3.73
C GLY A 40 25.84 -9.34 -2.30
N ALA A 41 25.01 -8.30 -2.12
CA ALA A 41 24.58 -7.82 -0.81
C ALA A 41 23.82 -8.88 0.00
N CYS A 42 22.86 -9.56 -0.63
CA CYS A 42 22.03 -10.57 0.00
C CYS A 42 22.83 -11.81 0.43
N GLY A 43 23.92 -12.12 -0.29
CA GLY A 43 24.81 -13.26 -0.01
C GLY A 43 25.96 -12.95 0.96
N ALA A 44 26.18 -11.69 1.34
CA ALA A 44 27.22 -11.27 2.27
C ALA A 44 26.81 -11.52 3.72
N ALA A 45 27.76 -11.87 4.59
CA ALA A 45 27.51 -12.03 6.02
C ALA A 45 27.31 -10.66 6.70
N GLY A 46 26.41 -10.61 7.67
CA GLY A 46 26.07 -9.36 8.37
C GLY A 46 25.13 -8.47 7.57
N SER A 47 24.97 -7.22 8.02
CA SER A 47 24.10 -6.25 7.36
C SER A 47 24.71 -5.73 6.06
N SER A 48 23.88 -5.59 5.03
CA SER A 48 24.30 -5.10 3.72
C SER A 48 23.45 -3.93 3.27
N LYS A 49 24.06 -3.03 2.49
CA LYS A 49 23.45 -1.84 1.92
C LYS A 49 23.67 -1.83 0.41
N VAL A 50 22.60 -1.73 -0.38
CA VAL A 50 22.66 -1.48 -1.82
C VAL A 50 22.34 0.00 -2.05
N VAL A 51 23.25 0.73 -2.69
CA VAL A 51 23.10 2.18 -2.93
C VAL A 51 22.83 2.45 -4.40
N ILE A 52 21.73 3.14 -4.68
CA ILE A 52 21.44 3.77 -5.96
C ILE A 52 21.59 5.28 -5.75
N PRO A 53 22.70 5.89 -6.19
CA PRO A 53 22.97 7.30 -5.94
C PRO A 53 21.99 8.22 -6.67
N LYS A 54 22.05 9.52 -6.37
CA LYS A 54 21.26 10.54 -7.07
C LYS A 54 21.50 10.48 -8.57
N GLY A 55 20.41 10.66 -9.31
CA GLY A 55 20.38 10.64 -10.78
C GLY A 55 19.07 10.05 -11.29
N LYS A 56 18.83 10.15 -12.59
CA LYS A 56 17.68 9.50 -13.25
C LYS A 56 18.12 8.20 -13.94
N TYR A 57 17.47 7.08 -13.62
CA TYR A 57 17.83 5.77 -14.16
C TYR A 57 16.61 5.06 -14.72
N SER A 58 16.74 4.45 -15.89
CA SER A 58 15.74 3.49 -16.34
C SER A 58 15.93 2.18 -15.57
N LEU A 59 14.84 1.55 -15.16
CA LEU A 59 14.88 0.26 -14.49
C LEU A 59 13.80 -0.65 -15.08
N GLY A 60 14.20 -1.85 -15.47
CA GLY A 60 13.30 -2.88 -15.97
C GLY A 60 12.53 -3.57 -14.85
N VAL A 61 11.84 -4.66 -15.20
CA VAL A 61 11.17 -5.49 -14.19
C VAL A 61 12.21 -6.25 -13.37
N VAL A 62 12.20 -6.05 -12.04
CA VAL A 62 13.13 -6.67 -11.09
C VAL A 62 12.40 -7.35 -9.93
N ASP A 63 12.97 -8.48 -9.51
CA ASP A 63 12.65 -9.13 -8.25
C ASP A 63 13.91 -9.09 -7.36
N LEU A 64 13.80 -8.37 -6.25
CA LEU A 64 14.80 -8.29 -5.19
C LEU A 64 14.43 -9.35 -4.14
N LEU A 65 14.99 -10.54 -4.33
CA LEU A 65 14.63 -11.75 -3.58
C LEU A 65 15.51 -11.94 -2.34
N GLY A 66 14.91 -12.45 -1.27
CA GLY A 66 15.58 -13.14 -0.17
C GLY A 66 15.26 -14.65 -0.15
N PRO A 67 15.53 -15.36 0.97
CA PRO A 67 16.10 -14.83 2.21
C PRO A 67 17.56 -14.40 2.04
N CYS A 68 17.93 -13.29 2.70
CA CYS A 68 19.31 -12.80 2.73
C CYS A 68 20.00 -13.24 4.03
N LYS A 69 21.33 -13.33 4.02
CA LYS A 69 22.11 -13.76 5.20
C LYS A 69 22.06 -12.75 6.37
N GLY A 70 21.64 -11.52 6.12
CA GLY A 70 21.52 -10.48 7.13
C GLY A 70 20.51 -9.40 6.73
N ALA A 71 20.46 -8.33 7.53
CA ALA A 71 19.58 -7.20 7.26
C ALA A 71 19.98 -6.48 5.96
N MET A 72 18.99 -5.98 5.23
CA MET A 72 19.17 -5.34 3.93
C MET A 72 18.74 -3.89 3.99
N HIS A 73 19.56 -2.97 3.51
CA HIS A 73 19.21 -1.58 3.26
C HIS A 73 19.26 -1.29 1.77
N LEU A 74 18.10 -1.05 1.14
CA LEU A 74 18.02 -0.49 -0.21
C LEU A 74 17.97 1.04 -0.09
N GLN A 75 19.12 1.69 -0.29
CA GLN A 75 19.25 3.14 -0.27
C GLN A 75 19.06 3.69 -1.70
N VAL A 76 17.89 4.24 -1.99
CA VAL A 76 17.51 4.83 -3.27
C VAL A 76 17.49 6.36 -3.14
N GLU A 77 18.51 7.01 -3.68
CA GLU A 77 18.61 8.47 -3.74
C GLU A 77 18.18 9.03 -5.10
N GLY A 78 18.23 8.19 -6.13
CA GLY A 78 17.84 8.55 -7.49
C GLY A 78 16.35 8.40 -7.81
N MET A 79 15.99 8.78 -9.03
CA MET A 79 14.70 8.51 -9.65
C MET A 79 14.80 7.27 -10.55
N LEU A 80 14.07 6.23 -10.20
CA LEU A 80 13.94 5.00 -10.97
C LEU A 80 12.71 5.08 -11.86
N VAL A 81 12.90 4.96 -13.17
CA VAL A 81 11.85 5.11 -14.18
C VAL A 81 11.50 3.74 -14.76
N ALA A 82 10.24 3.35 -14.63
CA ALA A 82 9.70 2.10 -15.13
C ALA A 82 9.75 2.01 -16.66
N PRO A 83 9.61 0.81 -17.27
CA PRO A 83 9.35 0.70 -18.69
C PRO A 83 8.05 1.41 -19.09
N ALA A 84 8.09 2.21 -20.14
CA ALA A 84 6.95 2.98 -20.62
C ALA A 84 5.81 2.09 -21.17
N LYS A 85 6.15 1.07 -21.98
CA LYS A 85 5.16 0.27 -22.70
C LYS A 85 4.68 -0.91 -21.85
N ALA A 86 3.36 -1.15 -21.80
CA ALA A 86 2.78 -2.31 -21.12
C ALA A 86 3.35 -3.66 -21.60
N SER A 87 3.76 -3.77 -22.88
CA SER A 87 4.39 -4.98 -23.43
C SER A 87 5.75 -5.33 -22.80
N GLN A 88 6.43 -4.35 -22.20
CA GLN A 88 7.71 -4.53 -21.51
C GLN A 88 7.53 -5.05 -20.07
N HIS A 89 6.30 -5.02 -19.56
CA HIS A 89 5.92 -5.55 -18.26
C HIS A 89 5.47 -6.99 -18.41
N ARG A 90 6.33 -7.92 -18.02
CA ARG A 90 6.05 -9.37 -18.06
C ARG A 90 5.39 -9.89 -16.76
N LYS A 91 5.15 -9.00 -15.80
CA LYS A 91 4.61 -9.28 -14.47
C LYS A 91 3.64 -8.18 -14.07
N ASN A 92 2.87 -8.43 -13.02
CA ASN A 92 1.94 -7.48 -12.42
C ASN A 92 2.63 -6.42 -11.56
N SER A 93 3.96 -6.31 -11.62
CA SER A 93 4.79 -5.38 -10.83
C SER A 93 6.12 -5.19 -11.55
N TRP A 94 6.75 -4.03 -11.43
CA TRP A 94 8.09 -3.82 -11.98
C TRP A 94 9.20 -3.77 -10.92
N VAL A 95 8.89 -3.46 -9.66
CA VAL A 95 9.80 -3.68 -8.53
C VAL A 95 9.11 -4.56 -7.49
N THR A 96 9.63 -5.78 -7.32
CA THR A 96 9.13 -6.74 -6.32
C THR A 96 10.19 -6.99 -5.28
N LEU A 97 9.87 -6.79 -4.00
CA LEU A 97 10.70 -7.15 -2.85
C LEU A 97 10.03 -8.32 -2.15
N ARG A 98 10.72 -9.46 -2.05
CA ARG A 98 10.06 -10.73 -1.65
C ARG A 98 10.93 -11.60 -0.77
N TYR A 99 10.32 -12.20 0.26
CA TYR A 99 10.96 -13.08 1.25
C TYR A 99 12.11 -12.40 2.01
N LEU A 100 11.88 -11.18 2.47
CA LEU A 100 12.87 -10.37 3.17
C LEU A 100 12.49 -10.19 4.63
N ASP A 101 13.49 -10.26 5.50
CA ASP A 101 13.38 -9.96 6.92
C ASP A 101 14.41 -8.87 7.27
N ARG A 102 14.02 -7.88 8.08
CA ARG A 102 14.85 -6.71 8.41
C ARG A 102 15.31 -5.91 7.17
N LEU A 103 14.36 -5.57 6.31
CA LEU A 103 14.57 -4.67 5.18
C LEU A 103 14.34 -3.21 5.58
N THR A 104 15.24 -2.33 5.18
CA THR A 104 15.06 -0.88 5.14
C THR A 104 15.06 -0.42 3.68
N VAL A 105 14.07 0.36 3.26
CA VAL A 105 14.08 1.08 1.98
C VAL A 105 14.02 2.57 2.29
N SER A 106 15.02 3.35 1.90
CA SER A 106 15.06 4.79 2.14
C SER A 106 15.98 5.52 1.18
N GLY A 107 16.16 6.83 1.33
CA GLY A 107 17.15 7.61 0.56
C GLY A 107 16.60 8.88 -0.11
N GLY A 108 15.30 9.16 -0.02
CA GLY A 108 14.69 10.36 -0.59
C GLY A 108 14.34 10.24 -2.08
N GLY A 109 14.67 9.12 -2.72
CA GLY A 109 14.44 8.88 -4.14
C GLY A 109 12.99 8.59 -4.52
N ALA A 110 12.78 8.26 -5.79
CA ALA A 110 11.45 8.05 -6.35
C ALA A 110 11.35 6.84 -7.30
N PHE A 111 10.19 6.20 -7.32
CA PHE A 111 9.79 5.19 -8.30
C PHE A 111 8.73 5.78 -9.21
N ASP A 112 9.12 6.18 -10.42
CA ASP A 112 8.26 6.74 -11.46
C ASP A 112 7.73 5.62 -12.36
N GLY A 113 6.41 5.40 -12.28
CA GLY A 113 5.71 4.37 -13.02
C GLY A 113 5.39 4.74 -14.46
N GLN A 114 5.54 6.01 -14.87
CA GLN A 114 5.12 6.52 -16.18
C GLN A 114 3.68 6.12 -16.55
N GLY A 115 2.74 6.41 -15.64
CA GLY A 115 1.35 5.92 -15.66
C GLY A 115 0.48 6.55 -16.74
N GLU A 116 0.74 7.80 -17.12
CA GLU A 116 -0.08 8.55 -18.09
C GLU A 116 -0.28 7.81 -19.41
N ILE A 117 0.78 7.17 -19.92
CA ILE A 117 0.74 6.37 -21.15
C ILE A 117 -0.27 5.21 -21.04
N ALA A 118 -0.43 4.63 -19.85
CA ALA A 118 -1.40 3.57 -19.60
C ALA A 118 -2.82 4.11 -19.41
N TRP A 119 -2.99 5.27 -18.77
CA TRP A 119 -4.31 5.86 -18.51
C TRP A 119 -4.97 6.44 -19.77
N GLN A 120 -4.18 6.95 -20.72
CA GLN A 120 -4.68 7.47 -22.00
C GLN A 120 -5.12 6.38 -22.98
N GLN A 121 -4.73 5.12 -22.75
CA GLN A 121 -5.24 4.00 -23.53
C GLN A 121 -6.72 3.82 -23.19
N LYS A 122 -7.60 4.38 -24.03
CA LYS A 122 -9.05 4.12 -23.99
C LYS A 122 -9.25 2.65 -23.72
N SER A 123 -10.03 2.34 -22.67
CA SER A 123 -10.49 1.00 -22.30
C SER A 123 -10.79 0.20 -23.57
N CYS A 124 -9.82 -0.57 -24.05
CA CYS A 124 -9.97 -1.18 -25.36
C CYS A 124 -10.98 -2.30 -25.19
N GLY A 125 -12.14 -2.13 -25.84
CA GLY A 125 -13.34 -2.94 -25.62
C GLY A 125 -12.99 -4.43 -25.56
N GLY A 126 -13.31 -5.08 -24.45
CA GLY A 126 -13.16 -6.53 -24.19
C GLY A 126 -11.74 -7.15 -24.31
N GLY A 127 -10.78 -6.44 -24.92
CA GLY A 127 -9.50 -6.97 -25.40
C GLY A 127 -8.26 -6.46 -24.64
N CYS A 128 -8.39 -5.43 -23.81
CA CYS A 128 -7.32 -4.95 -22.93
C CYS A 128 -7.13 -5.87 -21.71
N LYS A 129 -6.83 -7.15 -21.97
CA LYS A 129 -6.65 -8.21 -20.95
C LYS A 129 -5.23 -8.29 -20.39
N LYS A 130 -4.43 -7.22 -20.45
CA LYS A 130 -3.12 -7.20 -19.76
C LYS A 130 -3.25 -6.40 -18.48
N ALA A 131 -3.06 -7.09 -17.36
CA ALA A 131 -2.94 -6.46 -16.06
C ALA A 131 -1.82 -5.40 -16.11
N LEU A 132 -2.14 -4.18 -15.70
CA LEU A 132 -1.17 -3.11 -15.58
C LEU A 132 -0.27 -3.36 -14.36
N PRO A 133 1.02 -3.02 -14.44
CA PRO A 133 1.97 -3.30 -13.37
C PRO A 133 1.80 -2.33 -12.20
N VAL A 134 1.87 -2.86 -10.99
CA VAL A 134 2.07 -2.11 -9.74
C VAL A 134 3.48 -1.51 -9.73
N ASN A 135 3.67 -0.34 -9.10
CA ASN A 135 5.01 0.20 -8.90
C ASN A 135 5.86 -0.66 -7.96
N LEU A 136 5.44 -0.76 -6.70
CA LEU A 136 6.16 -1.46 -5.64
C LEU A 136 5.33 -2.62 -5.10
N ARG A 137 5.92 -3.81 -5.05
CA ARG A 137 5.28 -4.99 -4.46
C ARG A 137 6.12 -5.56 -3.33
N PHE A 138 5.49 -5.78 -2.17
CA PHE A 138 6.10 -6.36 -0.98
C PHE A 138 5.40 -7.68 -0.65
N ASP A 139 6.07 -8.78 -0.97
CA ASP A 139 5.53 -10.13 -0.80
C ASP A 139 6.28 -10.86 0.33
N PHE A 140 5.59 -11.19 1.41
CA PHE A 140 6.17 -11.92 2.55
C PHE A 140 7.39 -11.21 3.15
N VAL A 141 7.25 -9.90 3.38
CA VAL A 141 8.29 -9.05 3.98
C VAL A 141 8.00 -8.87 5.47
N THR A 142 9.02 -9.06 6.31
CA THR A 142 8.88 -9.00 7.77
C THR A 142 9.84 -8.04 8.45
N ASN A 143 9.42 -7.45 9.57
CA ASN A 143 10.26 -6.61 10.44
C ASN A 143 11.00 -5.50 9.70
N SER A 144 10.27 -4.73 8.90
CA SER A 144 10.85 -3.88 7.86
C SER A 144 10.27 -2.47 7.88
N ILE A 145 10.97 -1.54 7.23
CA ILE A 145 10.57 -0.15 7.09
C ILE A 145 10.83 0.37 5.67
N VAL A 146 9.88 1.17 5.17
CA VAL A 146 10.01 1.97 3.95
C VAL A 146 9.82 3.42 4.38
N GLU A 147 10.87 4.24 4.27
CA GLU A 147 10.84 5.62 4.74
C GLU A 147 11.41 6.61 3.75
N ASP A 148 10.87 7.83 3.73
CA ASP A 148 11.36 8.93 2.89
C ASP A 148 11.43 8.55 1.39
N MET A 149 10.41 7.85 0.89
CA MET A 149 10.33 7.43 -0.51
C MET A 149 9.09 7.99 -1.19
N THR A 150 9.18 8.22 -2.51
CA THR A 150 8.05 8.64 -3.33
C THR A 150 7.72 7.59 -4.42
N SER A 151 6.44 7.27 -4.60
CA SER A 151 5.93 6.54 -5.77
C SER A 151 5.12 7.51 -6.64
N ILE A 152 5.49 7.62 -7.91
CA ILE A 152 4.95 8.58 -8.87
C ILE A 152 4.27 7.83 -10.01
N ASP A 153 3.11 8.32 -10.44
CA ASP A 153 2.36 7.94 -11.63
C ASP A 153 2.39 6.44 -11.90
N SER A 154 1.86 5.63 -10.99
CA SER A 154 1.83 4.19 -11.23
C SER A 154 0.80 3.85 -12.31
N LYS A 155 1.11 2.85 -13.15
CA LYS A 155 0.16 2.36 -14.16
C LYS A 155 -1.06 1.68 -13.53
N GLN A 156 -0.92 1.20 -12.30
CA GLN A 156 -1.97 0.57 -11.49
C GLN A 156 -1.73 0.98 -10.03
N PHE A 157 -1.77 0.08 -9.06
CA PHE A 157 -1.51 0.45 -7.66
C PHE A 157 -0.07 0.94 -7.50
N HIS A 158 0.14 1.95 -6.67
CA HIS A 158 1.47 2.41 -6.33
C HIS A 158 2.20 1.39 -5.46
N VAL A 159 1.51 0.79 -4.50
CA VAL A 159 2.06 -0.20 -3.58
C VAL A 159 1.08 -1.35 -3.38
N ASN A 160 1.58 -2.59 -3.49
CA ASN A 160 0.84 -3.81 -3.16
C ASN A 160 1.59 -4.64 -2.10
N LEU A 161 1.03 -4.75 -0.90
CA LEU A 161 1.52 -5.60 0.18
C LEU A 161 0.74 -6.91 0.21
N LEU A 162 1.46 -8.03 0.26
CA LEU A 162 0.87 -9.35 0.40
C LEU A 162 1.64 -10.19 1.42
N GLY A 163 0.94 -10.78 2.39
CA GLY A 163 1.55 -11.76 3.30
C GLY A 163 2.63 -11.19 4.21
N SER A 164 2.67 -9.86 4.40
CA SER A 164 3.75 -9.17 5.10
C SER A 164 3.41 -8.96 6.58
N LYS A 165 4.44 -8.84 7.44
CA LYS A 165 4.24 -8.71 8.88
C LYS A 165 5.20 -7.74 9.54
N ASN A 166 4.71 -6.84 10.39
CA ASN A 166 5.55 -5.84 11.06
C ASN A 166 6.32 -4.98 10.03
N LEU A 167 5.57 -4.30 9.17
CA LEU A 167 6.09 -3.44 8.10
C LEU A 167 5.53 -2.03 8.25
N THR A 168 6.42 -1.04 8.24
CA THR A 168 6.07 0.38 8.41
C THR A 168 6.38 1.18 7.16
N PHE A 169 5.42 1.99 6.71
CA PHE A 169 5.63 3.08 5.74
C PHE A 169 5.64 4.40 6.49
N GLN A 170 6.75 5.12 6.47
CA GLN A 170 6.92 6.37 7.21
C GLN A 170 7.36 7.51 6.30
N ARG A 171 6.69 8.67 6.32
CA ARG A 171 7.03 9.78 5.40
C ARG A 171 7.04 9.32 3.93
N PHE A 172 6.15 8.38 3.60
CA PHE A 172 6.01 7.85 2.25
C PHE A 172 5.03 8.71 1.46
N SER A 173 5.36 8.99 0.20
CA SER A 173 4.53 9.82 -0.68
C SER A 173 4.05 9.04 -1.90
N VAL A 174 2.74 9.11 -2.18
CA VAL A 174 2.14 8.68 -3.44
C VAL A 174 1.65 9.90 -4.19
N LYS A 175 1.98 9.99 -5.48
CA LYS A 175 1.59 11.09 -6.37
C LYS A 175 1.10 10.53 -7.70
N ALA A 176 -0.19 10.73 -7.99
CA ALA A 176 -0.80 10.58 -9.31
C ALA A 176 -1.99 11.55 -9.44
N PRO A 177 -2.38 11.94 -10.67
CA PRO A 177 -3.54 12.82 -10.89
C PRO A 177 -4.85 12.20 -10.39
N GLY A 178 -5.81 13.00 -9.91
CA GLY A 178 -7.10 12.48 -9.42
C GLY A 178 -7.95 11.73 -10.47
N HIS A 179 -7.62 11.84 -11.76
CA HIS A 179 -8.27 11.13 -12.85
C HIS A 179 -7.54 9.83 -13.26
N SER A 180 -6.50 9.39 -12.53
CA SER A 180 -5.75 8.18 -12.88
C SER A 180 -6.48 6.91 -12.42
N PRO A 181 -7.00 6.07 -13.35
CA PRO A 181 -7.85 4.95 -13.00
C PRO A 181 -7.09 3.85 -12.24
N ASN A 182 -7.69 3.30 -11.18
CA ASN A 182 -7.20 2.14 -10.44
C ASN A 182 -5.77 2.29 -9.90
N THR A 183 -5.44 3.49 -9.45
CA THR A 183 -4.11 3.85 -8.95
C THR A 183 -3.99 3.82 -7.44
N ASP A 184 -4.59 2.83 -6.77
CA ASP A 184 -4.59 2.74 -5.30
C ASP A 184 -3.21 3.05 -4.70
N GLY A 185 -3.17 3.85 -3.64
CA GLY A 185 -1.92 4.28 -3.03
C GLY A 185 -1.17 3.13 -2.37
N ILE A 186 -1.71 2.62 -1.25
CA ILE A 186 -1.17 1.43 -0.59
C ILE A 186 -2.28 0.39 -0.43
N HIS A 187 -2.18 -0.70 -1.19
CA HIS A 187 -3.05 -1.86 -1.06
C HIS A 187 -2.44 -2.89 -0.10
N ILE A 188 -3.22 -3.35 0.88
CA ILE A 188 -2.78 -4.26 1.94
C ILE A 188 -3.64 -5.53 1.93
N GLY A 189 -3.06 -6.66 1.55
CA GLY A 189 -3.71 -7.98 1.59
C GLY A 189 -2.99 -8.96 2.51
N ARG A 190 -3.75 -9.76 3.27
CA ARG A 190 -3.25 -10.86 4.11
C ARG A 190 -2.01 -10.49 4.94
N SER A 191 -2.01 -9.30 5.53
CA SER A 191 -0.83 -8.75 6.21
C SER A 191 -1.15 -8.36 7.65
N GLU A 192 -0.17 -8.43 8.54
CA GLU A 192 -0.37 -8.22 9.99
C GLU A 192 0.60 -7.15 10.54
N LYS A 193 0.16 -6.30 11.46
CA LYS A 193 1.02 -5.26 12.09
C LYS A 193 1.63 -4.32 11.04
N ILE A 194 0.76 -3.72 10.23
CA ILE A 194 1.16 -2.76 9.21
C ILE A 194 0.94 -1.35 9.74
N ASN A 195 1.95 -0.49 9.63
CA ASN A 195 1.83 0.91 10.03
C ASN A 195 2.06 1.83 8.83
N ILE A 196 1.21 2.84 8.66
CA ILE A 196 1.38 3.93 7.68
C ILE A 196 1.34 5.22 8.47
N ILE A 197 2.47 5.93 8.52
CA ILE A 197 2.70 7.03 9.48
C ILE A 197 3.27 8.26 8.76
N ASN A 198 2.71 9.44 9.03
CA ASN A 198 3.22 10.73 8.51
C ASN A 198 3.35 10.75 6.98
N SER A 199 2.40 10.13 6.27
CA SER A 199 2.49 9.88 4.83
C SER A 199 1.46 10.71 4.05
N ASN A 200 1.70 10.88 2.75
CA ASN A 200 0.79 11.61 1.86
C ASN A 200 0.44 10.73 0.66
N THR A 201 -0.84 10.61 0.35
CA THR A 201 -1.33 9.82 -0.78
C THR A 201 -2.26 10.65 -1.64
N ILE A 202 -1.86 10.88 -2.89
CA ILE A 202 -2.68 11.54 -3.91
C ILE A 202 -2.80 10.59 -5.10
N THR A 203 -4.03 10.22 -5.46
CA THR A 203 -4.34 9.16 -6.43
C THR A 203 -5.70 9.39 -7.07
N GLY A 204 -6.04 8.64 -8.12
CA GLY A 204 -7.39 8.55 -8.69
C GLY A 204 -8.25 7.39 -8.17
N ASP A 205 -7.79 6.59 -7.20
CA ASP A 205 -8.59 5.53 -6.57
C ASP A 205 -8.41 5.53 -5.02
N ASP A 206 -8.53 4.39 -4.34
CA ASP A 206 -8.35 4.31 -2.88
C ASP A 206 -6.94 4.80 -2.46
N CYS A 207 -6.88 5.78 -1.57
CA CYS A 207 -5.61 6.23 -0.99
C CYS A 207 -4.91 5.10 -0.22
N ILE A 208 -5.68 4.36 0.57
CA ILE A 208 -5.25 3.12 1.23
C ILE A 208 -6.40 2.13 1.12
N SER A 209 -6.12 0.94 0.59
CA SER A 209 -7.12 -0.15 0.48
C SER A 209 -6.69 -1.39 1.28
N ILE A 210 -7.60 -1.93 2.08
CA ILE A 210 -7.34 -3.03 3.02
C ILE A 210 -8.16 -4.24 2.60
N GLY A 211 -7.49 -5.20 1.99
CA GLY A 211 -8.08 -6.46 1.54
C GLY A 211 -8.17 -7.54 2.62
N ARG A 212 -8.75 -8.68 2.23
CA ARG A 212 -8.95 -9.87 3.07
C ARG A 212 -7.70 -10.35 3.82
N GLY A 213 -7.93 -10.93 5.00
CA GLY A 213 -6.88 -11.48 5.87
C GLY A 213 -5.97 -10.45 6.55
N SER A 214 -6.20 -9.16 6.33
CA SER A 214 -5.38 -8.10 6.93
C SER A 214 -5.77 -7.84 8.38
N ARG A 215 -4.78 -7.76 9.28
CA ARG A 215 -4.98 -7.60 10.72
C ARG A 215 -4.05 -6.55 11.33
N GLN A 216 -4.50 -5.83 12.36
CA GLN A 216 -3.66 -4.89 13.10
C GLN A 216 -2.99 -3.84 12.18
N VAL A 217 -3.81 -3.12 11.41
CA VAL A 217 -3.34 -2.05 10.52
C VAL A 217 -3.55 -0.70 11.21
N ARG A 218 -2.49 0.10 11.31
CA ARG A 218 -2.52 1.45 11.88
C ARG A 218 -2.17 2.48 10.82
N ILE A 219 -3.02 3.49 10.67
CA ILE A 219 -2.87 4.59 9.72
C ILE A 219 -2.94 5.87 10.53
N THR A 220 -1.81 6.58 10.67
CA THR A 220 -1.71 7.72 11.58
C THR A 220 -1.07 8.91 10.89
N ASN A 221 -1.65 10.10 11.02
CA ASN A 221 -1.10 11.32 10.43
C ASN A 221 -0.92 11.21 8.90
N VAL A 222 -1.95 10.70 8.22
CA VAL A 222 -1.96 10.56 6.76
C VAL A 222 -2.81 11.66 6.12
N ARG A 223 -2.27 12.24 5.05
CA ARG A 223 -3.02 13.14 4.15
C ARG A 223 -3.43 12.37 2.90
N SER A 224 -4.74 12.29 2.66
CA SER A 224 -5.39 11.50 1.62
C SER A 224 -6.13 12.44 0.68
N GLY A 225 -5.60 12.66 -0.53
CA GLY A 225 -6.13 13.62 -1.50
C GLY A 225 -6.60 12.95 -2.78
N HIS A 226 -7.70 13.43 -3.37
CA HIS A 226 -8.29 12.84 -4.58
C HIS A 226 -8.70 11.35 -4.43
N GLY A 227 -9.33 10.80 -5.45
CA GLY A 227 -9.72 9.38 -5.49
C GLY A 227 -10.79 9.01 -4.46
N HIS A 228 -10.67 7.84 -3.84
CA HIS A 228 -11.78 7.18 -3.14
C HIS A 228 -11.63 7.10 -1.60
N GLY A 229 -10.60 7.72 -1.02
CA GLY A 229 -10.36 7.74 0.44
C GLY A 229 -9.71 6.47 1.00
N ILE A 230 -9.95 6.19 2.28
CA ILE A 230 -9.41 5.00 2.97
C ILE A 230 -10.49 3.92 3.02
N SER A 231 -10.23 2.79 2.35
CA SER A 231 -11.23 1.74 2.15
C SER A 231 -10.83 0.39 2.75
N ILE A 232 -11.75 -0.25 3.45
CA ILE A 232 -11.69 -1.68 3.80
C ILE A 232 -12.51 -2.44 2.76
N GLY A 233 -11.86 -3.37 2.05
CA GLY A 233 -12.44 -4.21 1.01
C GLY A 233 -11.97 -3.87 -0.42
N SER A 234 -12.62 -4.41 -1.45
CA SER A 234 -13.88 -5.18 -1.36
C SER A 234 -13.70 -6.56 -0.71
N LEU A 235 -14.64 -6.94 0.15
CA LEU A 235 -14.67 -8.25 0.83
C LEU A 235 -15.90 -9.07 0.42
N GLY A 236 -15.89 -10.37 0.69
CA GLY A 236 -16.98 -11.30 0.38
C GLY A 236 -17.00 -11.79 -1.07
N LYS A 237 -15.91 -11.59 -1.83
CA LYS A 237 -15.82 -12.00 -3.25
C LYS A 237 -15.40 -13.46 -3.41
N TYR A 238 -14.62 -14.01 -2.48
CA TYR A 238 -14.07 -15.35 -2.56
C TYR A 238 -14.63 -16.28 -1.47
N GLU A 239 -14.67 -17.57 -1.75
CA GLU A 239 -14.92 -18.57 -0.72
C GLU A 239 -13.81 -18.54 0.35
N LYS A 240 -14.21 -18.74 1.61
CA LYS A 240 -13.30 -18.83 2.76
C LYS A 240 -12.37 -17.62 2.88
N GLU A 241 -12.89 -16.41 2.62
CA GLU A 241 -12.12 -15.19 2.86
C GLU A 241 -11.74 -15.07 4.33
N GLU A 242 -10.44 -14.84 4.56
CA GLU A 242 -9.94 -14.56 5.90
C GLU A 242 -10.46 -13.21 6.40
N PRO A 243 -10.78 -13.10 7.70
CA PRO A 243 -11.36 -11.91 8.29
C PRO A 243 -10.38 -10.73 8.27
N VAL A 244 -10.94 -9.53 8.21
CA VAL A 244 -10.21 -8.28 8.43
C VAL A 244 -10.48 -7.81 9.86
N SER A 245 -9.44 -7.46 10.62
CA SER A 245 -9.65 -6.99 11.99
C SER A 245 -8.57 -6.07 12.56
N GLY A 246 -8.95 -5.22 13.51
CA GLY A 246 -8.00 -4.34 14.20
C GLY A 246 -7.46 -3.27 13.27
N ILE A 247 -8.34 -2.48 12.67
CA ILE A 247 -7.97 -1.36 11.79
C ILE A 247 -8.15 -0.07 12.57
N TYR A 248 -7.08 0.72 12.70
CA TYR A 248 -7.07 1.98 13.43
C TYR A 248 -6.59 3.10 12.51
N VAL A 249 -7.46 4.06 12.22
CA VAL A 249 -7.10 5.29 11.48
C VAL A 249 -7.20 6.46 12.44
N LYS A 250 -6.13 7.23 12.60
CA LYS A 250 -6.08 8.34 13.56
C LYS A 250 -5.43 9.58 12.96
N ASN A 251 -5.94 10.76 13.30
CA ASN A 251 -5.30 12.05 13.01
C ASN A 251 -5.02 12.20 11.50
N CYS A 252 -5.98 11.90 10.65
CA CYS A 252 -5.80 11.96 9.20
C CYS A 252 -6.59 13.11 8.59
N THR A 253 -6.09 13.66 7.49
CA THR A 253 -6.83 14.65 6.68
C THR A 253 -7.19 14.02 5.35
N ILE A 254 -8.48 13.97 5.03
CA ILE A 254 -9.00 13.45 3.77
C ILE A 254 -9.63 14.61 3.00
N TYR A 255 -9.23 14.81 1.74
CA TYR A 255 -9.67 15.96 0.96
C TYR A 255 -9.89 15.67 -0.52
N ASP A 256 -10.88 16.34 -1.12
CA ASP A 256 -11.23 16.23 -2.54
C ASP A 256 -11.46 14.79 -3.01
N THR A 257 -12.07 13.96 -2.15
CA THR A 257 -12.29 12.52 -2.40
C THR A 257 -13.77 12.16 -2.50
N ASP A 258 -14.06 11.04 -3.17
CA ASP A 258 -15.42 10.47 -3.22
C ASP A 258 -15.89 9.98 -1.85
N ASN A 259 -14.98 9.41 -1.05
CA ASN A 259 -15.29 8.89 0.28
C ASN A 259 -14.22 9.31 1.28
N GLY A 260 -14.60 9.45 2.55
CA GLY A 260 -13.66 9.60 3.64
C GLY A 260 -13.10 8.24 4.04
N VAL A 261 -13.82 7.57 4.95
CA VAL A 261 -13.55 6.18 5.32
C VAL A 261 -14.68 5.27 4.84
N ARG A 262 -14.33 4.13 4.24
CA ARG A 262 -15.27 3.24 3.57
C ARG A 262 -15.08 1.79 3.98
N ILE A 263 -16.17 1.06 4.14
CA ILE A 263 -16.18 -0.42 4.13
C ILE A 263 -17.00 -0.85 2.92
N LYS A 264 -16.44 -1.70 2.05
CA LYS A 264 -17.12 -2.22 0.86
C LYS A 264 -17.14 -3.74 0.85
N THR A 265 -18.33 -4.34 0.71
CA THR A 265 -18.52 -5.79 0.62
C THR A 265 -19.40 -6.15 -0.57
N TRP A 266 -19.08 -7.26 -1.24
CA TRP A 266 -19.91 -7.83 -2.30
C TRP A 266 -21.25 -8.32 -1.72
N PRO A 267 -22.36 -8.17 -2.47
CA PRO A 267 -23.66 -8.69 -2.04
C PRO A 267 -23.69 -10.22 -2.18
N ALA A 268 -24.10 -10.92 -1.12
CA ALA A 268 -24.33 -12.39 -1.01
C ALA A 268 -23.54 -13.33 -1.93
N LEU A 269 -22.26 -13.07 -2.18
CA LEU A 269 -21.41 -14.05 -2.85
C LEU A 269 -20.92 -15.05 -1.80
N HIS A 270 -20.16 -14.56 -0.82
CA HIS A 270 -19.61 -15.36 0.27
C HIS A 270 -19.64 -14.59 1.59
N GLY A 271 -19.74 -15.31 2.71
CA GLY A 271 -19.62 -14.72 4.04
C GLY A 271 -18.22 -14.13 4.29
N GLY A 272 -18.14 -13.16 5.19
CA GLY A 272 -16.90 -12.53 5.61
C GLY A 272 -17.11 -11.77 6.91
N SER A 273 -16.02 -11.36 7.57
CA SER A 273 -16.14 -10.53 8.77
C SER A 273 -15.09 -9.43 8.81
N VAL A 274 -15.55 -8.28 9.29
CA VAL A 274 -14.76 -7.08 9.56
C VAL A 274 -15.06 -6.68 10.99
N SER A 275 -14.05 -6.63 11.85
CA SER A 275 -14.26 -6.34 13.27
C SER A 275 -13.16 -5.46 13.85
N ASN A 276 -13.45 -4.78 14.97
CA ASN A 276 -12.48 -3.94 15.68
C ASN A 276 -11.87 -2.86 14.78
N ILE A 277 -12.73 -2.02 14.21
CA ILE A 277 -12.38 -0.88 13.35
C ILE A 277 -12.55 0.39 14.16
N GLN A 278 -11.63 1.35 14.05
CA GLN A 278 -11.73 2.64 14.74
C GLN A 278 -11.15 3.76 13.87
N PHE A 279 -11.90 4.87 13.78
CA PHE A 279 -11.56 6.03 12.95
C PHE A 279 -11.62 7.30 13.81
N GLU A 280 -10.48 7.84 14.22
CA GLU A 280 -10.39 8.88 15.25
C GLU A 280 -9.70 10.13 14.69
N ASP A 281 -10.17 11.33 15.04
CA ASP A 281 -9.55 12.60 14.65
C ASP A 281 -9.35 12.73 13.13
N ILE A 282 -10.41 12.47 12.35
CA ILE A 282 -10.36 12.57 10.88
C ILE A 282 -10.95 13.90 10.42
N VAL A 283 -10.12 14.72 9.79
CA VAL A 283 -10.51 15.97 9.14
C VAL A 283 -10.94 15.66 7.70
N MET A 284 -12.13 16.10 7.29
CA MET A 284 -12.67 15.86 5.94
C MET A 284 -13.03 17.17 5.24
N GLN A 285 -12.37 17.46 4.12
CA GLN A 285 -12.50 18.70 3.33
C GLN A 285 -12.98 18.36 1.91
N ASN A 286 -14.14 18.85 1.48
CA ASN A 286 -14.68 18.52 0.15
C ASN A 286 -14.72 17.00 -0.14
N VAL A 287 -15.29 16.24 0.81
CA VAL A 287 -15.44 14.77 0.72
C VAL A 287 -16.91 14.46 0.49
N SER A 288 -17.23 13.74 -0.59
CA SER A 288 -18.62 13.46 -0.98
C SER A 288 -19.34 12.55 0.01
N ASN A 289 -18.71 11.43 0.40
CA ASN A 289 -19.24 10.46 1.37
C ASN A 289 -18.31 10.33 2.58
N PRO A 290 -18.47 11.12 3.65
CA PRO A 290 -17.57 11.11 4.81
C PRO A 290 -17.30 9.70 5.38
N ILE A 291 -18.37 8.93 5.62
CA ILE A 291 -18.29 7.56 6.13
C ILE A 291 -19.34 6.74 5.38
N ILE A 292 -18.94 5.61 4.80
CA ILE A 292 -19.85 4.73 4.06
C ILE A 292 -19.57 3.26 4.34
N ILE A 293 -20.63 2.49 4.58
CA ILE A 293 -20.59 1.03 4.59
C ILE A 293 -21.45 0.56 3.40
N ASP A 294 -20.80 0.22 2.30
CA ASP A 294 -21.44 -0.27 1.09
C ASP A 294 -21.44 -1.81 1.06
N GLN A 295 -22.58 -2.41 1.33
CA GLN A 295 -22.74 -3.86 1.27
C GLN A 295 -23.25 -4.39 -0.07
N MET A 296 -23.50 -3.48 -1.01
CA MET A 296 -23.98 -3.79 -2.35
C MET A 296 -22.88 -3.49 -3.37
N TYR A 297 -21.61 -3.51 -2.95
CA TYR A 297 -20.47 -3.20 -3.80
C TYR A 297 -20.40 -4.19 -4.95
N CYS A 298 -20.76 -3.71 -6.13
CA CYS A 298 -21.01 -4.53 -7.30
C CYS A 298 -20.43 -3.83 -8.54
N PRO A 299 -19.09 -3.79 -8.65
CA PRO A 299 -18.46 -3.17 -9.81
C PRO A 299 -18.94 -3.89 -11.07
N HIS A 300 -19.28 -3.11 -12.10
CA HIS A 300 -19.80 -3.58 -13.39
C HIS A 300 -21.15 -4.34 -13.34
N ASN A 301 -21.89 -4.26 -12.23
CA ASN A 301 -23.18 -4.95 -12.04
C ASN A 301 -23.12 -6.48 -12.15
N GLU A 302 -21.94 -7.10 -11.97
CA GLU A 302 -21.73 -8.55 -12.05
C GLU A 302 -21.90 -9.23 -10.67
N CYS A 303 -23.04 -9.07 -10.01
CA CYS A 303 -23.27 -9.65 -8.68
C CYS A 303 -24.70 -10.18 -8.48
N ASN A 304 -24.85 -11.17 -7.59
CA ASN A 304 -26.16 -11.66 -7.17
C ASN A 304 -26.63 -10.91 -5.91
N ARG A 305 -27.68 -10.10 -6.04
CA ARG A 305 -28.12 -9.14 -5.00
C ARG A 305 -29.02 -9.77 -3.93
N LYS A 306 -28.50 -10.68 -3.11
CA LYS A 306 -29.20 -11.22 -1.91
C LYS A 306 -28.40 -10.97 -0.61
N ASN A 307 -28.89 -11.42 0.54
CA ASN A 307 -28.53 -10.94 1.91
C ASN A 307 -27.05 -11.04 2.34
N VAL A 308 -26.49 -9.97 2.94
CA VAL A 308 -25.15 -9.94 3.60
C VAL A 308 -25.28 -9.77 5.11
N GLU A 309 -24.42 -10.47 5.87
CA GLU A 309 -24.34 -10.42 7.34
C GLU A 309 -23.12 -9.57 7.78
N LEU A 310 -23.33 -8.61 8.70
CA LEU A 310 -22.29 -7.82 9.36
C LEU A 310 -22.20 -8.21 10.83
N SER A 311 -21.00 -8.40 11.35
CA SER A 311 -20.82 -8.60 12.78
C SER A 311 -19.72 -7.69 13.31
N ASN A 312 -19.98 -7.02 14.42
CA ASN A 312 -19.02 -6.31 15.27
C ASN A 312 -18.29 -5.13 14.59
N VAL A 313 -19.03 -4.30 13.85
CA VAL A 313 -18.53 -3.04 13.28
C VAL A 313 -18.72 -1.92 14.30
N ASN A 314 -17.65 -1.43 14.94
CA ASN A 314 -17.71 -0.36 15.94
C ASN A 314 -17.11 0.95 15.39
N LEU A 315 -17.83 1.71 14.58
CA LEU A 315 -17.34 3.00 14.06
C LEU A 315 -17.44 4.10 15.13
N GLN A 316 -16.42 4.19 15.96
CA GLN A 316 -16.22 5.40 16.75
C GLN A 316 -15.55 6.44 15.86
N TYR A 317 -16.22 7.58 15.67
CA TYR A 317 -15.69 8.78 15.02
C TYR A 317 -15.87 9.96 15.96
N THR A 318 -14.77 10.65 16.21
CA THR A 318 -14.71 11.97 16.85
C THR A 318 -14.04 12.90 15.86
N GLY A 319 -14.78 13.90 15.36
CA GLY A 319 -14.25 14.92 14.47
C GLY A 319 -15.15 16.14 14.42
N SER A 320 -14.64 17.23 13.83
CA SER A 320 -15.28 18.55 13.87
C SER A 320 -16.65 18.64 13.18
N LYS A 321 -17.07 17.59 12.46
CA LYS A 321 -18.37 17.49 11.79
C LYS A 321 -19.43 16.66 12.55
N GLY A 322 -19.18 16.30 13.81
CA GLY A 322 -20.09 15.52 14.64
C GLY A 322 -19.80 14.02 14.61
N PRO A 323 -20.64 13.16 15.23
CA PRO A 323 -20.40 11.71 15.29
C PRO A 323 -20.51 11.05 13.91
N ALA A 324 -19.95 9.84 13.77
CA ALA A 324 -20.08 9.07 12.54
C ALA A 324 -21.56 8.88 12.20
N LYS A 325 -21.88 8.70 10.92
CA LYS A 325 -23.22 8.31 10.45
C LYS A 325 -23.11 7.00 9.67
N SER A 326 -23.92 6.02 10.03
CA SER A 326 -24.08 4.75 9.30
C SER A 326 -25.25 4.93 8.34
N ILE A 327 -24.99 5.00 7.03
CA ILE A 327 -26.03 5.09 6.00
C ILE A 327 -26.17 3.72 5.35
N TYR A 328 -27.38 3.15 5.38
CA TYR A 328 -27.73 1.93 4.64
C TYR A 328 -28.66 2.30 3.50
N THR A 329 -28.19 2.16 2.27
CA THR A 329 -29.04 2.25 1.08
C THR A 329 -29.36 0.84 0.59
N ASN A 330 -30.66 0.49 0.58
CA ASN A 330 -31.21 -0.73 -0.04
C ASN A 330 -30.91 -2.07 0.65
N VAL A 331 -30.53 -2.09 1.94
CA VAL A 331 -30.29 -3.34 2.70
C VAL A 331 -30.64 -3.19 4.18
N LYS A 332 -31.07 -4.28 4.82
CA LYS A 332 -31.12 -4.43 6.29
C LYS A 332 -29.99 -5.36 6.72
N PRO A 333 -28.83 -4.86 7.18
CA PRO A 333 -27.77 -5.74 7.66
C PRO A 333 -28.26 -6.54 8.86
N LYS A 334 -27.94 -7.84 8.87
CA LYS A 334 -27.91 -8.58 10.14
C LYS A 334 -26.69 -8.05 10.90
N ILE A 335 -26.90 -7.32 11.99
CA ILE A 335 -25.85 -6.78 12.86
C ILE A 335 -25.70 -7.73 14.06
N ILE A 336 -24.54 -8.38 14.20
CA ILE A 336 -24.20 -9.12 15.43
C ILE A 336 -23.21 -8.28 16.23
N GLY A 337 -23.59 -7.77 17.40
CA GLY A 337 -22.74 -6.97 18.29
C GLY A 337 -23.00 -5.45 18.26
N LYS A 338 -22.05 -4.65 18.76
CA LYS A 338 -22.22 -3.19 18.92
C LYS A 338 -21.88 -2.44 17.63
N LEU A 339 -22.87 -1.73 17.09
CA LEU A 339 -22.71 -0.77 15.99
C LEU A 339 -22.82 0.65 16.54
N ILE A 340 -21.74 1.42 16.41
CA ILE A 340 -21.70 2.85 16.70
C ILE A 340 -21.26 3.53 15.40
N PRO A 341 -21.89 4.64 14.96
CA PRO A 341 -23.24 5.03 15.37
C PRO A 341 -24.21 3.89 15.02
N ARG A 342 -25.32 3.76 15.76
CA ARG A 342 -26.38 2.83 15.35
C ARG A 342 -26.79 3.20 13.93
N GLY A 343 -26.89 2.20 13.07
CA GLY A 343 -27.43 2.40 11.73
C GLY A 343 -28.89 2.80 11.79
N CYS A 344 -29.37 3.42 10.70
CA CYS A 344 -30.76 3.83 10.55
C CYS A 344 -31.74 2.69 10.80
#